data_AF-A0A3D5AEU8-F1
#
_entry.id   AF-A0A3D5AEU8-F1
#
_cell.length_a   1.000
_cell.length_b   1.000
_cell.length_c   1.000
_cell.angle_alpha   90.00
_cell.angle_beta   90.00
_cell.angle_gamma   90.00
#
_symmetry.space_group_name_H-M   'P 1'
#
loop_
_entity.id
_entity.type
_entity.pdbx_description
1 polymer ?
#
loop_
_entity_poly.entity_id
_entity_poly.type
_entity_poly.pdbx_seq_one_letter_code
_entity_poly.pdbx_strand_id
1 'polypeptide(L)'
;MILKRNYNFINLDKLGLRLTQEDLDTFLLGPESVSLLDKAHDSAQPISIALLVNLILDKSENTHSYEASLITSFIRYHLLEKGTSYSFETVMSHPSKLDEINEGK
;
A
#
# COMPACT_ATOMS: atom_id res chain seq x y z
N MET A 1 2.87 13.16 -18.39
CA MET A 1 3.70 12.03 -18.90
C MET A 1 3.00 10.74 -18.50
N ILE A 2 2.18 10.18 -19.40
CA ILE A 2 1.44 8.93 -19.13
C ILE A 2 2.38 7.78 -19.49
N LEU A 3 2.97 7.15 -18.48
CA LEU A 3 3.82 5.99 -18.66
C LEU A 3 2.95 4.74 -18.88
N LYS A 4 3.00 4.17 -20.08
CA LYS A 4 2.50 2.82 -20.38
C LYS A 4 3.23 1.82 -19.48
N ARG A 5 2.53 1.24 -18.51
CA ARG A 5 3.00 0.19 -17.59
C ARG A 5 3.28 -1.10 -18.36
N ASN A 6 4.53 -1.55 -18.39
CA ASN A 6 4.88 -2.86 -18.95
C ASN A 6 5.01 -3.97 -17.88
N TYR A 7 4.89 -3.68 -16.58
CA TYR A 7 4.84 -4.69 -15.53
C TYR A 7 4.06 -4.20 -14.29
N ASN A 8 3.04 -4.94 -13.84
CA ASN A 8 2.21 -4.64 -12.66
C ASN A 8 2.87 -5.15 -11.36
N PHE A 9 4.13 -4.77 -11.12
CA PHE A 9 4.79 -5.13 -9.87
C PHE A 9 5.66 -4.02 -9.29
N ILE A 10 5.81 -4.04 -7.96
CA ILE A 10 6.72 -3.18 -7.21
C ILE A 10 7.75 -4.06 -6.52
N ASN A 11 9.03 -3.83 -6.80
CA ASN A 11 10.13 -4.50 -6.13
C ASN A 11 10.49 -3.74 -4.85
N LEU A 12 10.32 -4.41 -3.70
CA LEU A 12 10.53 -3.83 -2.37
C LEU A 12 12.01 -3.73 -1.97
N ASP A 13 12.91 -4.50 -2.58
CA ASP A 13 14.36 -4.39 -2.32
C ASP A 13 14.87 -2.98 -2.65
N LYS A 14 14.26 -2.32 -3.65
CA LYS A 14 14.59 -0.93 -4.02
C LYS A 14 14.25 0.08 -2.92
N LEU A 15 13.36 -0.27 -2.00
CA LEU A 15 12.96 0.52 -0.85
C LEU A 15 13.66 0.06 0.43
N GLY A 16 14.57 -0.92 0.32
CA GLY A 16 15.24 -1.54 1.46
C GLY A 16 14.31 -2.38 2.33
N LEU A 17 13.13 -2.77 1.83
CA LEU A 17 12.17 -3.59 2.55
C LEU A 17 12.33 -5.06 2.12
N ARG A 18 12.16 -5.98 3.07
CA ARG A 18 12.07 -7.43 2.83
C ARG A 18 10.82 -7.94 3.51
N LEU A 19 9.75 -8.04 2.75
CA LEU A 19 8.42 -8.40 3.22
C LEU A 19 7.91 -9.65 2.52
N THR A 20 7.01 -10.34 3.21
CA THR A 20 6.42 -11.63 2.85
C THR A 20 4.91 -11.49 2.68
N GLN A 21 4.27 -12.52 2.11
CA GLN A 21 2.81 -12.56 2.04
C GLN A 21 2.18 -12.49 3.43
N GLU A 22 2.81 -13.06 4.45
CA GLU A 22 2.34 -13.01 5.85
C GLU A 22 2.34 -11.58 6.41
N ASP A 23 3.36 -10.76 6.07
CA ASP A 23 3.39 -9.35 6.46
C ASP A 23 2.23 -8.57 5.83
N LEU A 24 1.94 -8.84 4.55
CA LEU A 24 0.79 -8.26 3.87
C LEU A 24 -0.53 -8.73 4.49
N ASP A 25 -0.70 -10.02 4.74
CA ASP A 25 -1.92 -10.56 5.35
C ASP A 25 -2.14 -9.95 6.75
N THR A 26 -1.08 -9.78 7.53
CA THR A 26 -1.11 -9.13 8.85
C THR A 26 -1.53 -7.66 8.73
N PHE A 27 -0.94 -6.92 7.80
CA PHE A 27 -1.31 -5.52 7.54
C PHE A 27 -2.78 -5.38 7.11
N LEU A 28 -3.29 -6.29 6.27
CA LEU A 28 -4.68 -6.30 5.81
C LEU A 28 -5.71 -6.57 6.92
N LEU A 29 -5.27 -7.08 8.08
CA LEU A 29 -6.11 -7.24 9.28
C LEU A 29 -6.00 -6.03 10.23
N GLY A 30 -5.04 -5.13 10.00
CA GLY A 30 -4.77 -3.98 10.85
C GLY A 30 -5.67 -2.77 10.57
N PRO A 31 -5.77 -1.82 11.53
CA PRO A 31 -6.61 -0.62 11.39
C PRO A 31 -6.20 0.27 10.22
N GLU A 32 -4.92 0.25 9.83
CA GLU A 32 -4.37 1.04 8.72
C GLU A 32 -4.98 0.68 7.35
N SER A 33 -5.47 -0.56 7.18
CA SER A 33 -5.97 -1.07 5.90
C SER A 33 -7.49 -1.09 5.80
N VAL A 34 -8.19 -1.30 6.92
CA VAL A 34 -9.65 -1.51 6.98
C VAL A 34 -10.44 -0.42 6.26
N SER A 35 -10.13 0.85 6.52
CA SER A 35 -10.87 1.97 5.91
C SER A 35 -10.75 2.05 4.39
N LEU A 36 -9.64 1.57 3.82
CA LEU A 36 -9.43 1.52 2.37
C LEU A 36 -10.11 0.29 1.76
N LEU A 37 -10.08 -0.85 2.45
CA LEU A 37 -10.73 -2.09 2.05
C LEU A 37 -12.26 -1.92 2.00
N ASP A 38 -12.85 -1.29 3.02
CA ASP A 38 -14.30 -1.02 3.08
C ASP A 38 -14.74 -0.13 1.90
N LYS A 39 -13.99 0.95 1.64
CA LYS A 39 -14.30 1.86 0.52
C LYS A 39 -14.19 1.17 -0.84
N ALA A 40 -13.19 0.30 -1.00
CA ALA A 40 -12.98 -0.46 -2.22
C ALA A 40 -14.13 -1.46 -2.46
N HIS A 41 -14.58 -2.13 -1.39
CA HIS A 41 -15.75 -3.00 -1.41
C HIS A 41 -17.04 -2.22 -1.75
N ASP A 42 -17.30 -1.10 -1.08
CA ASP A 42 -18.50 -0.27 -1.30
C ASP A 42 -18.56 0.34 -2.70
N SER A 43 -17.40 0.57 -3.33
CA SER A 43 -17.28 1.10 -4.69
C SER A 43 -17.30 0.00 -5.76
N ALA A 44 -17.53 -1.26 -5.39
CA ALA A 44 -17.46 -2.43 -6.27
C ALA A 44 -16.11 -2.56 -7.02
N GLN A 45 -15.02 -2.13 -6.38
CA GLN A 45 -13.64 -2.17 -6.88
C GLN A 45 -12.77 -2.99 -5.92
N PRO A 46 -12.97 -4.32 -5.84
CA PRO A 46 -12.24 -5.15 -4.88
C PRO A 46 -10.74 -5.15 -5.17
N ILE A 47 -9.94 -4.97 -4.12
CA ILE A 47 -8.48 -4.94 -4.21
C ILE A 47 -7.93 -6.35 -4.35
N SER A 48 -7.07 -6.57 -5.34
CA SER A 48 -6.39 -7.86 -5.57
C SER A 48 -4.88 -7.67 -5.67
N ILE A 49 -4.19 -7.80 -4.53
CA ILE A 49 -2.74 -7.70 -4.43
C ILE A 49 -2.13 -8.93 -3.75
N ALA A 50 -0.89 -9.25 -4.06
CA ALA A 50 -0.14 -10.33 -3.42
C ALA A 50 1.36 -10.00 -3.35
N LEU A 51 2.08 -10.66 -2.45
CA LEU A 51 3.53 -10.63 -2.36
C LEU A 51 4.12 -11.94 -2.88
N LEU A 52 5.00 -11.85 -3.88
CA LEU A 52 5.75 -12.99 -4.40
C LEU A 52 7.23 -12.61 -4.47
N VAL A 53 8.06 -13.28 -3.66
CA VAL A 53 9.52 -13.06 -3.66
C VAL A 53 9.87 -11.57 -3.51
N ASN A 54 9.30 -10.91 -2.49
CA ASN A 54 9.49 -9.48 -2.22
C ASN A 54 9.02 -8.53 -3.34
N LEU A 55 8.17 -9.02 -4.25
CA LEU A 55 7.49 -8.22 -5.27
C LEU A 55 6.01 -8.11 -4.93
N ILE A 56 5.51 -6.89 -4.79
CA ILE A 56 4.05 -6.65 -4.75
C ILE A 56 3.53 -6.80 -6.16
N LEU A 57 2.59 -7.72 -6.36
CA LEU A 57 1.87 -7.96 -7.61
C LEU A 57 0.47 -7.37 -7.50
N ASP A 58 0.12 -6.50 -8.46
CA ASP A 58 -1.26 -6.06 -8.65
C ASP A 58 -1.94 -6.97 -9.68
N LYS A 59 -2.87 -7.80 -9.21
CA LYS A 59 -3.60 -8.80 -10.01
C LYS A 59 -4.88 -8.25 -10.64
N SER A 60 -5.21 -6.98 -10.41
CA SER A 60 -6.39 -6.37 -11.01
C SER A 60 -6.24 -6.29 -12.54
N GLU A 61 -7.30 -6.65 -13.27
CA GLU A 61 -7.34 -6.45 -14.72
C GLU A 61 -7.36 -4.95 -15.08
N ASN A 62 -7.96 -4.15 -14.22
CA ASN A 62 -7.97 -2.69 -14.30
C ASN A 62 -7.56 -2.10 -12.95
N THR A 63 -6.33 -1.61 -12.83
CA THR A 63 -5.88 -0.96 -11.59
C THR A 63 -6.74 0.26 -11.29
N HIS A 64 -7.30 0.34 -10.09
CA HIS A 64 -7.98 1.51 -9.56
C HIS A 64 -7.10 2.27 -8.55
N SER A 65 -7.56 3.43 -8.09
CA SER A 65 -6.81 4.24 -7.12
C SER A 65 -6.72 3.59 -5.74
N TYR A 66 -7.61 2.66 -5.41
CA TYR A 66 -7.63 1.96 -4.13
C TYR A 66 -6.44 1.00 -3.95
N GLU A 67 -6.05 0.24 -4.97
CA GLU A 67 -4.85 -0.61 -4.95
C GLU A 67 -3.62 0.25 -4.73
N ALA A 68 -3.46 1.31 -5.52
CA ALA A 68 -2.32 2.21 -5.39
C ALA A 68 -2.26 2.83 -3.98
N SER A 69 -3.41 3.22 -3.42
CA SER A 69 -3.49 3.78 -2.07
C SER A 69 -3.09 2.75 -1.00
N LEU A 70 -3.62 1.53 -1.10
CA LEU A 70 -3.36 0.46 -0.15
C LEU A 70 -1.89 0.00 -0.21
N ILE A 71 -1.35 -0.21 -1.42
CA ILE A 71 0.05 -0.55 -1.63
C ILE A 71 0.97 0.53 -1.04
N THR A 72 0.63 1.81 -1.26
CA THR A 72 1.43 2.90 -0.70
C THR A 72 1.34 2.93 0.83
N SER A 73 0.16 2.72 1.41
CA SER A 73 -0.01 2.64 2.86
C SER A 73 0.80 1.48 3.47
N PHE A 74 0.74 0.30 2.87
CA PHE A 74 1.54 -0.86 3.26
C PHE A 74 3.05 -0.59 3.24
N ILE A 75 3.56 0.04 2.17
CA ILE A 75 4.97 0.42 2.08
C ILE A 75 5.34 1.43 3.18
N ARG A 76 4.52 2.47 3.39
CA ARG A 76 4.77 3.51 4.40
C ARG A 76 4.80 2.92 5.80
N TYR A 77 3.84 2.07 6.13
CA TYR A 77 3.75 1.38 7.42
C TYR A 77 5.08 0.69 7.77
N HIS A 78 5.61 -0.12 6.86
CA HIS A 78 6.87 -0.83 7.11
C HIS A 78 8.13 0.06 7.03
N LEU A 79 8.10 1.17 6.27
CA LEU A 79 9.18 2.15 6.34
C LEU A 79 9.23 2.85 7.70
N LEU A 80 8.07 3.17 8.28
CA LEU A 80 7.95 3.73 9.63
C LEU A 80 8.45 2.75 10.69
N GLU A 81 8.00 1.48 10.65
CA GLU A 81 8.48 0.45 11.60
C GLU A 81 9.99 0.26 11.54
N LYS A 82 10.58 0.37 10.34
CA LYS A 82 12.02 0.28 10.14
C LYS A 82 12.77 1.56 10.55
N GLY A 83 12.08 2.66 10.85
CA GLY A 83 12.67 3.97 11.12
C GLY A 83 13.39 4.57 9.90
N THR A 84 12.97 4.20 8.69
CA THR A 84 13.54 4.73 7.44
C THR A 84 12.83 6.03 7.09
N SER A 85 13.56 7.13 6.98
CA SER A 85 12.97 8.41 6.55
C SER A 85 12.52 8.34 5.09
N TYR A 86 11.32 8.84 4.82
CA TYR A 86 10.76 8.96 3.47
C TYR A 86 9.92 10.22 3.36
N SER A 87 9.58 10.60 2.12
CA SER A 87 8.68 11.72 1.84
C SER A 87 7.65 11.29 0.82
N PHE A 88 6.42 11.75 0.97
CA PHE A 88 5.32 11.42 0.09
C PHE A 88 4.33 12.58 0.04
N GLU A 89 3.63 12.69 -1.08
CA GLU A 89 2.49 13.58 -1.23
C GLU A 89 1.22 12.78 -0.99
N THR A 90 0.31 13.32 -0.17
CA THR A 90 -0.95 12.66 0.16
C THR A 90 -2.10 13.64 0.09
N VAL A 91 -3.25 13.16 -0.39
CA VAL A 91 -4.51 13.94 -0.39
C VAL A 91 -5.27 13.59 0.88
N MET A 92 -5.63 14.63 1.66
CA MET A 92 -6.32 14.51 2.94
C MET A 92 -7.81 14.16 2.76
N SER A 93 -8.08 12.91 2.41
CA SER A 93 -9.43 12.39 2.18
C SER A 93 -9.97 11.50 3.31
N HIS A 94 -9.16 11.20 4.34
CA HIS A 94 -9.58 10.37 5.46
C HIS A 94 -8.78 10.70 6.74
N PRO A 95 -9.41 10.70 7.94
CA PRO A 95 -8.74 11.04 9.20
C PRO A 95 -7.57 10.12 9.58
N SER A 96 -7.61 8.83 9.22
CA SER A 96 -6.53 7.87 9.54
C SER A 96 -5.15 8.30 9.03
N LYS A 97 -5.08 9.17 8.01
CA LYS A 97 -3.82 9.74 7.53
C LYS A 97 -3.13 10.65 8.55
N LEU A 98 -3.89 11.20 9.51
CA LEU A 98 -3.35 12.03 10.59
C LEU A 98 -2.66 11.18 11.67
N ASP A 99 -3.20 9.98 11.92
CA ASP A 99 -2.62 9.03 12.87
C ASP A 99 -1.23 8.60 12.38
N GLU A 100 -1.10 8.28 11.08
CA GLU A 100 0.19 7.99 10.43
C GLU A 100 1.24 9.12 10.59
N ILE A 101 0.82 10.40 10.48
CA ILE A 101 1.73 11.55 10.59
C ILE A 101 2.24 11.75 12.02
N ASN A 102 1.41 11.48 13.02
CA ASN A 102 1.81 11.62 14.42
C ASN A 102 2.86 10.57 14.83
N GLU A 103 2.88 9.41 14.17
CA GLU A 103 3.81 8.32 14.44
C GLU A 103 5.17 8.52 13.77
N GLY A 104 5.23 9.26 12.66
CA GLY A 104 6.49 9.66 12.01
C GLY A 104 7.22 10.76 12.79
N LYS A 105 8.21 10.38 13.60
CA LYS A 105 9.13 11.32 14.28
C LYS A 105 10.46 11.47 13.55
#